data_AF-A0A842XB46-F1
#
_entry.id   AF-A0A842XB46-F1
#
_cell.length_a   1.000
_cell.length_b   1.000
_cell.length_c   1.000
_cell.angle_alpha   90.00
_cell.angle_beta   90.00
_cell.angle_gamma   90.00
#
_symmetry.space_group_name_H-M   'P 1'
#
loop_
_entity.id
_entity.type
_entity.pdbx_description
1 polymer ?
#
loop_
_entity_poly.entity_id
_entity_poly.type
_entity_poly.pdbx_seq_one_letter_code
_entity_poly.pdbx_strand_id
1 'polypeptide(L)'
;MKHIVKKGKTLLVDGPASVSLLSGRISVLGAPFKIGEKIIIRDGKRVPFGVRKKATFDLMLGGGASFEEIDGDTVPPSWENAAKEVLSLKKPVTVMVMGGVDSGKTSFCTFLTNEALRKKWKTGIIDADLGQSDVGPPSTIGFNFVSEPVKDLFEIKAENAYFVGLTSPSGAVNKVIEGLIELKNRVMEADVDFLIVNTDGWVDGEDAAKYKIQLTKTVSPSVVVGIQQEDELTPILTALKEPKVLAIDSPQMVQRRNREKRKILRELSYKKYLKQAKVQSFTLNWVKVEDSLLGAGSPMTPWHMEKIRNLLGTRPIYCEETLTTIFIVLRKNQSVTEEQIKEIEGSFGKRAKVIREGEEEGLLVGLQDERGKFLGIGILCGVDYRRRVLKVYTPINENVSTIRFGQIKLDENGREIGLSTVYSNYLM
;
A
#
# COMPACT_ATOMS: atom_id res chain seq x y z
N MET A 1 15.58 22.34 20.89
CA MET A 1 15.98 22.24 22.30
C MET A 1 17.11 21.24 22.39
N LYS A 2 18.20 21.59 23.08
CA LYS A 2 19.33 20.66 23.23
C LYS A 2 19.02 19.63 24.31
N HIS A 3 19.31 18.37 24.04
CA HIS A 3 19.06 17.27 24.96
C HIS A 3 20.23 16.28 24.93
N ILE A 4 20.74 15.89 26.11
CA ILE A 4 21.95 15.07 26.24
C ILE A 4 21.56 13.71 26.81
N VAL A 5 21.89 12.66 26.09
CA VAL A 5 21.54 11.29 26.45
C VAL A 5 22.82 10.50 26.73
N LYS A 6 22.81 9.76 27.84
CA LYS A 6 23.96 8.96 28.29
C LYS A 6 24.14 7.71 27.43
N LYS A 7 25.36 7.14 27.45
CA LYS A 7 25.65 5.85 26.80
C LYS A 7 24.75 4.76 27.36
N GLY A 8 24.24 3.88 26.49
CA GLY A 8 23.44 2.72 26.87
C GLY A 8 21.96 3.04 27.12
N LYS A 9 21.54 4.28 26.84
CA LYS A 9 20.13 4.68 26.82
C LYS A 9 19.64 4.83 25.39
N THR A 10 18.33 4.83 25.23
CA THR A 10 17.67 5.17 23.97
C THR A 10 16.75 6.35 24.17
N LEU A 11 16.82 7.30 23.26
CA LEU A 11 15.86 8.40 23.17
C LEU A 11 14.74 7.99 22.22
N LEU A 12 13.51 7.93 22.72
CA LEU A 12 12.30 7.74 21.93
C LEU A 12 11.69 9.10 21.65
N VAL A 13 11.41 9.41 20.38
CA VAL A 13 10.79 10.68 20.00
C VAL A 13 9.54 10.42 19.17
N ASP A 14 8.42 10.99 19.60
CA ASP A 14 7.14 11.00 18.91
C ASP A 14 7.05 12.21 17.99
N GLY A 15 6.59 11.97 16.76
CA GLY A 15 6.30 13.04 15.83
C GLY A 15 4.95 13.73 16.11
N PRO A 16 4.72 14.92 15.53
CA PRO A 16 5.56 15.57 14.53
C PRO A 16 6.78 16.26 15.17
N ALA A 17 7.98 15.82 14.82
CA ALA A 17 9.22 16.32 15.42
C ALA A 17 10.37 16.31 14.42
N SER A 18 11.44 17.04 14.74
CA SER A 18 12.68 17.03 13.99
C SER A 18 13.84 16.84 14.96
N VAL A 19 14.70 15.86 14.68
CA VAL A 19 15.83 15.49 15.54
C VAL A 19 17.12 15.64 14.74
N SER A 20 18.07 16.41 15.27
CA SER A 20 19.41 16.55 14.69
C SER A 20 20.47 16.08 15.69
N LEU A 21 21.53 15.43 15.21
CA LEU A 21 22.63 15.00 16.09
C LEU A 21 23.74 16.05 16.08
N LEU A 22 24.03 16.62 17.25
CA LEU A 22 25.10 17.61 17.43
C LEU A 22 26.44 16.97 17.79
N SER A 23 26.43 15.87 18.55
CA SER A 23 27.64 15.14 18.93
C SER A 23 27.30 13.73 19.41
N GLY A 24 28.29 12.84 19.40
CA GLY A 24 28.16 11.46 19.89
C GLY A 24 28.11 10.41 18.80
N ARG A 25 27.72 9.18 19.17
CA ARG A 25 27.55 8.06 18.22
C ARG A 25 26.27 7.31 18.57
N ILE A 26 25.32 7.34 17.64
CA ILE A 26 23.99 6.74 17.83
C ILE A 26 23.61 5.89 16.61
N SER A 27 22.63 5.01 16.79
CA SER A 27 22.02 4.23 15.72
C SER A 27 20.50 4.30 15.79
N VAL A 28 19.84 4.30 14.63
CA VAL A 28 18.38 4.25 14.49
C VAL A 28 18.05 2.95 13.76
N LEU A 29 17.42 1.99 14.45
CA LEU A 29 17.06 0.69 13.88
C LEU A 29 18.22 0.03 13.11
N GLY A 30 19.42 0.02 13.69
CA GLY A 30 20.64 -0.53 13.06
C GLY A 30 21.38 0.40 12.10
N ALA A 31 20.74 1.44 11.55
CA ALA A 31 21.40 2.43 10.71
C ALA A 31 22.27 3.40 11.52
N PRO A 32 23.49 3.75 11.06
CA PRO A 32 24.28 4.82 11.67
C PRO A 32 23.62 6.18 11.44
N PHE A 33 23.71 7.07 12.44
CA PHE A 33 23.25 8.46 12.33
C PHE A 33 24.43 9.41 12.53
N LYS A 34 24.72 10.23 11.52
CA LYS A 34 25.92 11.06 11.46
C LYS A 34 25.74 12.38 12.20
N ILE A 35 26.84 12.98 12.64
CA ILE A 35 26.82 14.32 13.23
C ILE A 35 26.42 15.33 12.15
N GLY A 36 25.54 16.27 12.50
CA GLY A 36 24.94 17.23 11.57
C GLY A 36 23.75 16.68 10.79
N GLU A 37 23.50 15.37 10.86
CA GLU A 37 22.34 14.75 10.22
C GLU A 37 21.04 15.12 10.96
N LYS A 38 19.95 15.25 10.19
CA LYS A 38 18.63 15.62 10.66
C LYS A 38 17.60 14.63 10.12
N ILE A 39 16.68 14.19 10.97
CA ILE A 39 15.51 13.38 10.58
C ILE A 39 14.22 14.09 10.98
N ILE A 40 13.20 13.97 10.13
CA ILE A 40 11.84 14.45 10.39
C ILE A 40 11.00 13.24 10.78
N ILE A 41 10.40 13.30 11.97
CA ILE A 41 9.51 12.29 12.50
C ILE A 41 8.09 12.76 12.23
N ARG A 42 7.35 11.96 11.44
CA ARG A 42 5.96 12.24 11.06
C ARG A 42 5.03 12.06 12.26
N ASP A 43 3.91 12.79 12.25
CA ASP A 43 2.86 12.63 13.26
C ASP A 43 2.44 11.16 13.41
N GLY A 44 2.20 10.72 14.65
CA GLY A 44 1.86 9.33 14.98
C GLY A 44 2.98 8.30 14.77
N LYS A 45 4.19 8.70 14.35
CA LYS A 45 5.36 7.80 14.29
C LYS A 45 6.29 8.10 15.48
N ARG A 46 6.86 7.02 16.02
CA ARG A 46 7.87 7.05 17.08
C ARG A 46 9.17 6.51 16.51
N VAL A 47 10.27 7.23 16.71
CA VAL A 47 11.59 6.81 16.24
C VAL A 47 12.55 6.62 17.42
N PRO A 48 13.20 5.46 17.52
CA PRO A 48 14.23 5.21 18.54
C PRO A 48 15.63 5.66 18.11
N PHE A 49 16.33 6.36 19.00
CA PHE A 49 17.72 6.78 18.83
C PHE A 49 18.61 6.11 19.89
N GLY A 50 19.15 4.93 19.57
CA GLY A 50 19.98 4.13 20.48
C GLY A 50 21.38 4.73 20.64
N VAL A 51 21.77 5.08 21.87
CA VAL A 51 22.99 5.85 22.16
C VAL A 51 24.17 4.95 22.54
N ARG A 52 25.13 4.79 21.61
CA ARG A 52 26.33 3.96 21.83
C ARG A 52 27.47 4.71 22.53
N LYS A 53 27.54 6.02 22.35
CA LYS A 53 28.39 6.95 23.09
C LYS A 53 27.56 8.19 23.41
N LYS A 54 27.80 8.81 24.57
CA LYS A 54 27.11 10.04 25.03
C LYS A 54 26.85 10.96 23.85
N ALA A 55 25.59 11.30 23.63
CA ALA A 55 25.14 12.03 22.46
C ALA A 55 24.35 13.27 22.85
N THR A 56 24.49 14.32 22.05
CA THR A 56 23.72 15.55 22.18
C THR A 56 22.85 15.72 20.96
N PHE A 57 21.55 15.86 21.18
CA PHE A 57 20.55 16.07 20.15
C PHE A 57 20.06 17.52 20.17
N ASP A 58 19.63 18.03 19.02
CA ASP A 58 18.74 19.18 18.93
C ASP A 58 17.35 18.71 18.48
N LEU A 59 16.37 18.91 19.36
CA LEU A 59 14.99 18.46 19.19
C LEU A 59 14.09 19.65 18.89
N MET A 60 13.36 19.61 17.78
CA MET A 60 12.29 20.54 17.46
C MET A 60 10.98 19.76 17.53
N LEU A 61 10.17 20.02 18.56
CA LEU A 61 8.90 19.33 18.79
C LEU A 61 7.76 20.17 18.22
N GLY A 62 6.91 19.54 17.42
CA GLY A 62 5.64 20.12 16.97
C GLY A 62 4.52 19.90 17.99
N GLY A 63 3.29 20.31 17.62
CA GLY A 63 2.13 20.11 18.47
C GLY A 63 1.86 18.63 18.75
N GLY A 64 1.74 18.26 20.03
CA GLY A 64 1.46 16.88 20.45
C GLY A 64 2.67 15.93 20.43
N ALA A 65 3.86 16.41 20.05
CA ALA A 65 5.08 15.62 20.10
C ALA A 65 5.62 15.49 21.52
N SER A 66 6.17 14.32 21.83
CA SER A 66 6.80 13.97 23.11
C SER A 66 8.13 13.26 22.87
N PHE A 67 8.97 13.22 23.89
CA PHE A 67 10.13 12.34 23.91
C PHE A 67 10.31 11.74 25.30
N GLU A 68 10.93 10.57 25.36
CA GLU A 68 11.27 9.88 26.60
C GLU A 68 12.64 9.21 26.47
N GLU A 69 13.36 9.11 27.59
CA GLU A 69 14.60 8.35 27.69
C GLU A 69 14.32 7.01 28.37
N ILE A 70 14.74 5.93 27.76
CA ILE A 70 14.70 4.60 28.38
C ILE A 70 16.11 4.04 28.54
N ASP A 71 16.29 3.19 29.56
CA ASP A 71 17.53 2.44 29.73
C ASP A 71 17.56 1.23 28.77
N GLY A 72 18.71 0.99 28.16
CA GLY A 72 18.90 -0.09 27.18
C GLY A 72 18.65 0.33 25.72
N ASP A 73 18.76 -0.66 24.82
CA ASP A 73 18.38 -0.52 23.42
C ASP A 73 16.88 -0.83 23.27
N THR A 74 16.19 -0.01 22.48
CA THR A 74 14.76 -0.24 22.13
C THR A 74 14.55 -1.40 21.17
N VAL A 75 15.60 -1.86 20.48
CA VAL A 75 15.52 -3.07 19.67
C VAL A 75 15.43 -4.27 20.62
N PRO A 76 14.32 -5.02 20.65
CA PRO A 76 14.18 -6.18 21.52
C PRO A 76 15.29 -7.20 21.26
N PRO A 77 15.84 -7.88 22.28
CA PRO A 77 16.80 -8.96 22.08
C PRO A 77 16.29 -10.07 21.14
N SER A 78 14.98 -10.32 21.13
CA SER A 78 14.33 -11.26 20.20
C SER A 78 14.51 -10.85 18.73
N TRP A 79 14.55 -9.55 18.42
CA TRP A 79 14.81 -9.05 17.07
C TRP A 79 16.26 -9.30 16.65
N GLU A 80 17.22 -9.04 17.53
CA GLU A 80 18.63 -9.33 17.24
C GLU A 80 18.87 -10.83 17.01
N ASN A 81 18.26 -11.68 17.84
CA ASN A 81 18.38 -13.13 17.72
C ASN A 81 17.77 -13.63 16.41
N ALA A 82 16.55 -13.17 16.07
CA ALA A 82 15.92 -13.49 14.80
C ALA A 82 16.76 -13.00 13.61
N ALA A 83 17.32 -11.79 13.65
CA ALA A 83 18.19 -11.30 12.58
C ALA A 83 19.47 -12.13 12.44
N LYS A 84 20.13 -12.51 13.55
CA LYS A 84 21.32 -13.38 13.53
C LYS A 84 21.02 -14.74 12.90
N GLU A 85 19.88 -15.32 13.26
CA GLU A 85 19.41 -16.62 12.78
C GLU A 85 19.02 -16.59 11.31
N VAL A 86 18.25 -15.60 10.88
CA VAL A 86 17.85 -15.40 9.49
C VAL A 86 19.07 -15.17 8.60
N LEU A 87 20.00 -14.30 9.04
CA LEU A 87 21.20 -13.95 8.27
C LEU A 87 22.31 -15.01 8.35
N SER A 88 22.09 -16.15 9.02
CA SER A 88 23.00 -17.31 8.97
C SER A 88 22.55 -18.38 7.97
N LEU A 89 21.35 -18.23 7.40
CA LEU A 89 20.82 -19.14 6.40
C LEU A 89 21.55 -19.03 5.06
N LYS A 90 21.47 -20.09 4.26
CA LYS A 90 22.04 -20.14 2.92
C LYS A 90 21.22 -19.26 1.97
N LYS A 91 21.90 -18.37 1.25
CA LYS A 91 21.33 -17.47 0.24
C LYS A 91 20.79 -18.23 -0.98
N PRO A 92 19.77 -17.71 -1.68
CA PRO A 92 19.00 -16.51 -1.34
C PRO A 92 17.99 -16.78 -0.21
N VAL A 93 17.76 -15.80 0.66
CA VAL A 93 16.82 -15.92 1.79
C VAL A 93 15.65 -14.96 1.59
N THR A 94 14.42 -15.48 1.61
CA THR A 94 13.20 -14.67 1.64
C THR A 94 12.57 -14.72 3.03
N VAL A 95 12.32 -13.56 3.62
CA VAL A 95 11.73 -13.41 4.95
C VAL A 95 10.40 -12.71 4.81
N MET A 96 9.33 -13.34 5.28
CA MET A 96 8.01 -12.72 5.36
C MET A 96 7.74 -12.28 6.80
N VAL A 97 7.32 -11.04 6.99
CA VAL A 97 7.03 -10.47 8.31
C VAL A 97 5.52 -10.30 8.48
N MET A 98 4.97 -10.87 9.56
CA MET A 98 3.55 -10.85 9.90
C MET A 98 3.34 -10.34 11.33
N GLY A 99 2.13 -9.89 11.63
CA GLY A 99 1.79 -9.31 12.92
C GLY A 99 0.57 -8.41 12.85
N GLY A 100 -0.09 -8.22 14.00
CA GLY A 100 -1.21 -7.30 14.12
C GLY A 100 -0.84 -5.85 13.78
N VAL A 101 -1.84 -4.98 13.72
CA VAL A 101 -1.57 -3.56 13.42
C VAL A 101 -0.81 -2.91 14.57
N ASP A 102 0.17 -2.06 14.22
CA ASP A 102 1.09 -1.43 15.18
C ASP A 102 1.91 -2.41 16.04
N SER A 103 2.21 -3.62 15.55
CA SER A 103 3.12 -4.56 16.24
C SER A 103 4.61 -4.27 16.03
N GLY A 104 4.97 -3.30 15.18
CA GLY A 104 6.37 -2.96 14.86
C GLY A 104 6.94 -3.60 13.60
N LYS A 105 6.11 -4.23 12.75
CA LYS A 105 6.53 -4.87 11.48
C LYS A 105 7.44 -4.00 10.61
N THR A 106 7.02 -2.78 10.29
CA THR A 106 7.83 -1.84 9.49
C THR A 106 9.18 -1.58 10.16
N SER A 107 9.20 -1.30 11.47
CA SER A 107 10.44 -1.04 12.20
C SER A 107 11.37 -2.26 12.22
N PHE A 108 10.83 -3.46 12.34
CA PHE A 108 11.61 -4.71 12.24
C PHE A 108 12.14 -4.91 10.82
N CYS A 109 11.35 -4.63 9.78
CA CYS A 109 11.81 -4.68 8.38
C CYS A 109 12.95 -3.69 8.13
N THR A 110 12.85 -2.45 8.63
CA THR A 110 13.94 -1.46 8.57
C THR A 110 15.20 -1.98 9.27
N PHE A 111 15.05 -2.51 10.49
CA PHE A 111 16.15 -3.07 11.26
C PHE A 111 16.84 -4.23 10.53
N LEU A 112 16.06 -5.20 10.05
CA LEU A 112 16.55 -6.37 9.35
C LEU A 112 17.22 -6.00 8.02
N THR A 113 16.69 -5.00 7.31
CA THR A 113 17.32 -4.44 6.10
C THR A 113 18.72 -3.91 6.42
N ASN A 114 18.84 -3.07 7.44
CA ASN A 114 20.13 -2.49 7.84
C ASN A 114 21.16 -3.55 8.28
N GLU A 115 20.70 -4.61 8.95
CA GLU A 115 21.52 -5.73 9.35
C GLU A 115 22.03 -6.54 8.15
N ALA A 116 21.18 -6.78 7.14
CA ALA A 116 21.58 -7.43 5.89
C ALA A 116 22.61 -6.60 5.10
N LEU A 117 22.39 -5.28 5.00
CA LEU A 117 23.33 -4.36 4.36
C LEU A 117 24.69 -4.32 5.06
N ARG A 118 24.72 -4.43 6.40
CA ARG A 118 25.96 -4.52 7.15
C ARG A 118 26.77 -5.77 6.80
N LYS A 119 26.10 -6.88 6.46
CA LYS A 119 26.74 -8.09 5.92
C LYS A 119 27.06 -8.00 4.41
N LYS A 120 26.79 -6.86 3.78
CA LYS A 120 26.96 -6.62 2.34
C LYS A 120 26.09 -7.55 1.47
N TRP A 121 24.90 -7.90 1.95
CA TRP A 121 23.95 -8.70 1.18
C TRP A 121 23.14 -7.80 0.24
N LYS A 122 22.99 -8.20 -1.02
CA LYS A 122 22.11 -7.52 -1.98
C LYS A 122 20.66 -7.71 -1.53
N THR A 123 20.07 -6.63 -1.02
CA THR A 123 18.81 -6.68 -0.27
C THR A 123 17.68 -6.02 -1.04
N GLY A 124 16.60 -6.74 -1.26
CA GLY A 124 15.32 -6.21 -1.73
C GLY A 124 14.29 -6.13 -0.60
N ILE A 125 13.40 -5.16 -0.68
CA ILE A 125 12.22 -5.08 0.19
C ILE A 125 10.96 -4.97 -0.66
N ILE A 126 9.94 -5.75 -0.32
CA ILE A 126 8.58 -5.62 -0.83
C ILE A 126 7.69 -5.21 0.33
N ASP A 127 6.89 -4.17 0.12
CA ASP A 127 5.90 -3.68 1.07
C ASP A 127 4.49 -3.94 0.56
N ALA A 128 3.80 -4.89 1.18
CA ALA A 128 2.43 -5.28 0.86
C ALA A 128 1.40 -4.73 1.86
N ASP A 129 1.74 -3.74 2.68
CA ASP A 129 0.74 -3.00 3.46
C ASP A 129 0.01 -1.98 2.58
N LEU A 130 -1.13 -2.40 2.02
CA LEU A 130 -1.95 -1.54 1.16
C LEU A 130 -2.46 -0.27 1.87
N GLY A 131 -2.62 -0.35 3.20
CA GLY A 131 -3.23 0.70 4.00
C GLY A 131 -2.24 1.73 4.49
N GLN A 132 -1.01 1.34 4.78
CA GLN A 132 0.05 2.20 5.30
C GLN A 132 1.38 1.94 4.60
N SER A 133 1.35 1.84 3.26
CA SER A 133 2.54 1.62 2.45
C SER A 133 3.61 2.68 2.76
N ASP A 134 4.77 2.20 3.20
CA ASP A 134 5.98 2.99 3.37
C ASP A 134 6.82 2.95 2.08
N VAL A 135 6.76 1.87 1.28
CA VAL A 135 7.42 1.77 -0.04
C VAL A 135 6.37 1.85 -1.16
N GLY A 136 6.21 3.05 -1.73
CA GLY A 136 5.22 3.32 -2.78
C GLY A 136 4.02 4.14 -2.26
N PRO A 137 3.06 4.46 -3.15
CA PRO A 137 1.81 5.11 -2.73
C PRO A 137 0.88 4.11 -2.04
N PRO A 138 -0.07 4.58 -1.20
CA PRO A 138 -1.08 3.70 -0.63
C PRO A 138 -1.91 3.02 -1.72
N SER A 139 -2.53 1.89 -1.40
CA SER A 139 -3.24 0.97 -2.32
C SER A 139 -2.35 0.26 -3.34
N THR A 140 -1.04 0.24 -3.09
CA THR A 140 -0.07 -0.49 -3.92
C THR A 140 0.76 -1.45 -3.09
N ILE A 141 1.36 -2.41 -3.77
CA ILE A 141 2.46 -3.23 -3.24
C ILE A 141 3.72 -2.68 -3.90
N GLY A 142 4.65 -2.09 -3.17
CA GLY A 142 5.86 -1.51 -3.76
C GLY A 142 7.10 -2.34 -3.46
N PHE A 143 8.13 -2.20 -4.28
CA PHE A 143 9.44 -2.76 -3.96
C PHE A 143 10.59 -1.81 -4.27
N ASN A 144 11.73 -2.06 -3.64
CA ASN A 144 12.99 -1.36 -3.90
C ASN A 144 14.20 -2.25 -3.58
N PHE A 145 15.29 -2.11 -4.32
CA PHE A 145 16.61 -2.62 -3.90
C PHE A 145 17.30 -1.59 -3.02
N VAL A 146 17.55 -1.97 -1.77
CA VAL A 146 18.17 -1.07 -0.80
C VAL A 146 19.69 -1.22 -0.90
N SER A 147 20.39 -0.11 -1.16
CA SER A 147 21.86 -0.09 -1.28
C SER A 147 22.55 0.61 -0.11
N GLU A 148 21.83 1.42 0.66
CA GLU A 148 22.35 2.21 1.77
C GLU A 148 21.48 2.06 3.02
N PRO A 149 22.04 2.19 4.23
CA PRO A 149 21.26 2.09 5.46
C PRO A 149 20.13 3.15 5.54
N VAL A 150 18.94 2.69 5.92
CA VAL A 150 17.70 3.48 5.97
C VAL A 150 17.20 3.64 7.40
N LYS A 151 16.60 4.79 7.73
CA LYS A 151 16.08 5.06 9.09
C LYS A 151 14.56 4.90 9.14
N ASP A 152 13.90 5.18 8.03
CA ASP A 152 12.48 4.95 7.79
C ASP A 152 12.33 4.44 6.34
N LEU A 153 11.57 3.36 6.12
CA LEU A 153 11.29 2.85 4.78
C LEU A 153 10.52 3.88 3.92
N PHE A 154 9.91 4.88 4.53
CA PHE A 154 9.26 5.96 3.79
C PHE A 154 10.24 6.90 3.04
N GLU A 155 11.53 6.83 3.38
CA GLU A 155 12.60 7.59 2.72
C GLU A 155 12.95 7.02 1.34
N ILE A 156 12.73 5.72 1.12
CA ILE A 156 13.05 5.07 -0.15
C ILE A 156 11.92 5.25 -1.17
N LYS A 157 12.31 5.44 -2.44
CA LYS A 157 11.37 5.49 -3.55
C LYS A 157 11.17 4.08 -4.08
N ALA A 158 9.92 3.68 -4.30
CA ALA A 158 9.63 2.44 -4.99
C ALA A 158 10.28 2.45 -6.38
N GLU A 159 10.96 1.37 -6.73
CA GLU A 159 11.50 1.15 -8.08
C GLU A 159 10.38 0.75 -9.05
N ASN A 160 9.43 -0.02 -8.53
CA ASN A 160 8.18 -0.35 -9.18
C ASN A 160 7.12 -0.64 -8.10
N ALA A 161 5.86 -0.66 -8.49
CA ALA A 161 4.76 -1.08 -7.62
C ALA A 161 3.68 -1.81 -8.41
N TYR A 162 2.88 -2.59 -7.72
CA TYR A 162 1.68 -3.22 -8.26
C TYR A 162 0.46 -2.48 -7.69
N PHE A 163 -0.36 -1.92 -8.57
CA PHE A 163 -1.56 -1.18 -8.15
C PHE A 163 -2.71 -2.14 -7.81
N VAL A 164 -3.09 -2.18 -6.55
CA VAL A 164 -4.23 -2.97 -6.06
C VAL A 164 -5.52 -2.16 -6.11
N GLY A 165 -5.46 -0.88 -5.70
CA GLY A 165 -6.59 0.05 -5.75
C GLY A 165 -7.57 -0.08 -4.58
N LEU A 166 -7.19 -0.81 -3.54
CA LEU A 166 -7.89 -0.97 -2.27
C LEU A 166 -6.89 -0.82 -1.12
N THR A 167 -7.38 -0.46 0.07
CA THR A 167 -6.54 -0.31 1.29
C THR A 167 -6.63 -1.49 2.25
N SER A 168 -7.50 -2.45 1.97
CA SER A 168 -7.66 -3.68 2.74
C SER A 168 -7.50 -4.87 1.80
N PRO A 169 -6.73 -5.90 2.19
CA PRO A 169 -6.61 -7.13 1.41
C PRO A 169 -7.92 -7.93 1.35
N SER A 170 -8.86 -7.74 2.28
CA SER A 170 -10.10 -8.54 2.37
C SER A 170 -10.93 -8.58 1.07
N GLY A 171 -11.03 -7.46 0.36
CA GLY A 171 -11.73 -7.38 -0.94
C GLY A 171 -10.82 -7.60 -2.16
N ALA A 172 -9.55 -7.96 -1.95
CA ALA A 172 -8.53 -7.98 -2.99
C ALA A 172 -7.50 -9.11 -2.84
N VAL A 173 -7.82 -10.18 -2.10
CA VAL A 173 -6.87 -11.25 -1.74
C VAL A 173 -6.08 -11.77 -2.96
N ASN A 174 -6.78 -12.14 -4.03
CA ASN A 174 -6.14 -12.67 -5.23
C ASN A 174 -5.21 -11.65 -5.89
N LYS A 175 -5.66 -10.40 -6.00
CA LYS A 175 -4.88 -9.31 -6.58
C LYS A 175 -3.62 -8.98 -5.77
N VAL A 176 -3.70 -9.08 -4.45
CA VAL A 176 -2.55 -8.91 -3.56
C VAL A 176 -1.54 -10.03 -3.77
N ILE A 177 -2.01 -11.28 -3.84
CA ILE A 177 -1.16 -12.45 -4.09
C ILE A 177 -0.49 -12.35 -5.45
N GLU A 178 -1.25 -12.04 -6.51
CA GLU A 178 -0.73 -11.84 -7.87
C GLU A 178 0.35 -10.76 -7.92
N GLY A 179 0.07 -9.59 -7.33
CA GLY A 179 1.04 -8.49 -7.29
C GLY A 179 2.31 -8.87 -6.51
N LEU A 180 2.18 -9.60 -5.42
CA LEU A 180 3.33 -10.09 -4.66
C LEU A 180 4.19 -11.09 -5.45
N ILE A 181 3.57 -12.03 -6.18
CA ILE A 181 4.29 -12.97 -7.03
C ILE A 181 5.04 -12.23 -8.14
N GLU A 182 4.35 -11.30 -8.82
CA GLU A 182 4.93 -10.52 -9.92
C GLU A 182 6.18 -9.75 -9.45
N LEU A 183 6.08 -9.04 -8.32
CA LEU A 183 7.19 -8.27 -7.79
C LEU A 183 8.30 -9.15 -7.21
N LYS A 184 7.95 -10.25 -6.53
CA LYS A 184 8.93 -11.23 -6.06
C LYS A 184 9.75 -11.77 -7.23
N ASN A 185 9.10 -12.20 -8.32
CA ASN A 185 9.80 -12.76 -9.47
C ASN A 185 10.78 -11.75 -10.08
N ARG A 186 10.35 -10.50 -10.28
CA ARG A 186 11.23 -9.42 -10.75
C ARG A 186 12.43 -9.18 -9.82
N VAL A 187 12.19 -9.20 -8.51
CA VAL A 187 13.25 -9.03 -7.51
C VAL A 187 14.24 -10.21 -7.54
N MET A 188 13.75 -11.43 -7.70
CA MET A 188 14.59 -12.64 -7.77
C MET A 188 15.39 -12.73 -9.08
N GLU A 189 14.83 -12.26 -10.20
CA GLU A 189 15.55 -12.13 -11.49
C GLU A 189 16.77 -11.20 -11.39
N ALA A 190 16.76 -10.27 -10.44
CA ALA A 190 17.87 -9.39 -10.17
C ALA A 190 18.95 -10.02 -9.25
N ASP A 191 18.93 -11.32 -8.98
CA ASP A 191 19.95 -12.04 -8.19
C ASP A 191 20.16 -11.45 -6.79
N VAL A 192 19.06 -11.22 -6.06
CA VAL A 192 19.13 -10.75 -4.67
C VAL A 192 19.59 -11.85 -3.72
N ASP A 193 20.42 -11.48 -2.75
CA ASP A 193 20.81 -12.36 -1.65
C ASP A 193 19.69 -12.50 -0.62
N PHE A 194 18.92 -11.42 -0.45
CA PHE A 194 18.00 -11.24 0.67
C PHE A 194 16.76 -10.48 0.25
N LEU A 195 15.59 -11.02 0.57
CA LEU A 195 14.31 -10.39 0.30
C LEU A 195 13.49 -10.32 1.57
N ILE A 196 13.06 -9.12 1.94
CA ILE A 196 12.13 -8.89 3.05
C ILE A 196 10.75 -8.57 2.46
N VAL A 197 9.73 -9.28 2.91
CA VAL A 197 8.32 -9.04 2.54
C VAL A 197 7.57 -8.55 3.77
N ASN A 198 7.32 -7.25 3.84
CA ASN A 198 6.44 -6.64 4.84
C ASN A 198 4.98 -6.88 4.43
N THR A 199 4.15 -7.34 5.37
CA THR A 199 2.73 -7.63 5.09
C THR A 199 1.80 -6.71 5.86
N ASP A 200 0.54 -6.66 5.41
CA ASP A 200 -0.53 -5.94 6.09
C ASP A 200 -0.80 -6.47 7.51
N GLY A 201 -1.49 -5.66 8.34
CA GLY A 201 -1.83 -6.02 9.71
C GLY A 201 -3.11 -6.84 9.92
N TRP A 202 -3.72 -7.41 8.86
CA TRP A 202 -4.93 -8.21 8.97
C TRP A 202 -4.60 -9.64 9.40
N VAL A 203 -4.78 -9.93 10.69
CA VAL A 203 -4.49 -11.22 11.32
C VAL A 203 -5.67 -11.79 12.12
N ASP A 204 -6.70 -10.97 12.33
CA ASP A 204 -7.87 -11.31 13.14
C ASP A 204 -9.01 -11.89 12.28
N GLY A 205 -9.60 -12.99 12.76
CA GLY A 205 -10.65 -13.75 12.08
C GLY A 205 -10.15 -14.88 11.18
N GLU A 206 -11.05 -15.83 10.88
CA GLU A 206 -10.72 -17.01 10.06
C GLU A 206 -10.27 -16.66 8.65
N ASP A 207 -10.89 -15.66 8.03
CA ASP A 207 -10.54 -15.24 6.67
C ASP A 207 -9.17 -14.59 6.61
N ALA A 208 -8.78 -13.85 7.65
CA ALA A 208 -7.41 -13.33 7.79
C ALA A 208 -6.40 -14.47 7.90
N ALA A 209 -6.72 -15.49 8.71
CA ALA A 209 -5.85 -16.65 8.86
C ALA A 209 -5.69 -17.42 7.54
N LYS A 210 -6.80 -17.72 6.85
CA LYS A 210 -6.79 -18.36 5.52
C LYS A 210 -5.96 -17.55 4.52
N TYR A 211 -6.17 -16.24 4.48
CA TYR A 211 -5.40 -15.33 3.63
C TYR A 211 -3.90 -15.39 3.93
N LYS A 212 -3.46 -15.26 5.19
CA LYS A 212 -2.03 -15.30 5.54
C LYS A 212 -1.38 -16.66 5.28
N ILE A 213 -2.11 -17.75 5.49
CA ILE A 213 -1.66 -19.10 5.15
C ILE A 213 -1.49 -19.23 3.62
N GLN A 214 -2.48 -18.79 2.83
CA GLN A 214 -2.40 -18.80 1.37
C GLN A 214 -1.24 -17.93 0.88
N LEU A 215 -1.12 -16.71 1.40
CA LEU A 215 -0.03 -15.78 1.09
C LEU A 215 1.34 -16.42 1.33
N THR A 216 1.51 -17.08 2.48
CA THR A 216 2.77 -17.76 2.83
C THR A 216 3.06 -18.90 1.87
N LYS A 217 2.07 -19.75 1.57
CA LYS A 217 2.24 -20.88 0.63
C LYS A 217 2.66 -20.38 -0.74
N THR A 218 2.00 -19.35 -1.25
CA THR A 218 2.25 -18.82 -2.59
C THR A 218 3.57 -18.06 -2.69
N VAL A 219 3.93 -17.27 -1.68
CA VAL A 219 5.23 -16.59 -1.64
C VAL A 219 6.37 -17.55 -1.32
N SER A 220 6.11 -18.67 -0.66
CA SER A 220 7.10 -19.69 -0.27
C SER A 220 8.37 -19.08 0.34
N PRO A 221 8.27 -18.30 1.45
CA PRO A 221 9.43 -17.70 2.09
C PRO A 221 10.29 -18.76 2.78
N SER A 222 11.58 -18.48 2.95
CA SER A 222 12.49 -19.31 3.74
C SER A 222 12.17 -19.23 5.24
N VAL A 223 11.77 -18.05 5.70
CA VAL A 223 11.44 -17.76 7.09
C VAL A 223 10.19 -16.90 7.18
N VAL A 224 9.32 -17.21 8.13
CA VAL A 224 8.23 -16.33 8.57
C VAL A 224 8.57 -15.80 9.95
N VAL A 225 8.59 -14.49 10.10
CA VAL A 225 8.74 -13.81 11.38
C VAL A 225 7.39 -13.26 11.81
N GLY A 226 6.82 -13.82 12.88
CA GLY A 226 5.58 -13.37 13.49
C GLY A 226 5.88 -12.42 14.65
N ILE A 227 5.40 -11.18 14.58
CA ILE A 227 5.52 -10.19 15.66
C ILE A 227 4.19 -10.10 16.40
N GLN A 228 4.20 -10.54 17.67
CA GLN A 228 2.99 -10.61 18.50
C GLN A 228 3.22 -10.05 19.92
N GLN A 229 2.14 -9.64 20.58
CA GLN A 229 2.15 -9.27 22.01
C GLN A 229 1.77 -10.46 22.89
N GLU A 230 0.78 -11.23 22.45
CA GLU A 230 0.30 -12.43 23.12
C GLU A 230 0.36 -13.57 22.10
N ASP A 231 -0.75 -14.25 21.88
CA ASP A 231 -0.86 -15.44 21.04
C ASP A 231 -1.70 -15.19 19.78
N GLU A 232 -1.86 -13.92 19.36
CA GLU A 232 -2.77 -13.54 18.28
C GLU A 232 -2.42 -14.14 16.92
N LEU A 233 -1.15 -14.52 16.69
CA LEU A 233 -0.74 -15.17 15.44
C LEU A 233 -0.76 -16.69 15.52
N THR A 234 -1.10 -17.29 16.67
CA THR A 234 -1.08 -18.75 16.87
C THR A 234 -1.88 -19.50 15.79
N PRO A 235 -3.11 -19.10 15.41
CA PRO A 235 -3.86 -19.78 14.35
C PRO A 235 -3.18 -19.77 12.99
N ILE A 236 -2.36 -18.75 12.72
CA ILE A 236 -1.63 -18.60 11.47
C ILE A 236 -0.33 -19.41 11.54
N LEU A 237 0.51 -19.13 12.54
CA LEU A 237 1.86 -19.66 12.65
C LEU A 237 1.89 -21.19 12.81
N THR A 238 0.95 -21.75 13.59
CA THR A 238 0.86 -23.21 13.79
C THR A 238 0.43 -23.98 12.54
N ALA A 239 -0.26 -23.31 11.60
CA ALA A 239 -0.68 -23.90 10.34
C ALA A 239 0.44 -23.92 9.28
N LEU A 240 1.54 -23.18 9.49
CA LEU A 240 2.67 -23.11 8.59
C LEU A 240 3.63 -24.29 8.83
N LYS A 241 3.82 -25.14 7.82
CA LYS A 241 4.67 -26.34 7.92
C LYS A 241 6.00 -26.24 7.18
N GLU A 242 6.03 -25.48 6.09
CA GLU A 242 7.18 -25.41 5.18
C GLU A 242 8.24 -24.38 5.62
N PRO A 243 7.89 -23.11 5.90
CA PRO A 243 8.90 -22.14 6.30
C PRO A 243 9.34 -22.37 7.74
N LYS A 244 10.57 -21.94 8.05
CA LYS A 244 10.98 -21.77 9.44
C LYS A 244 10.17 -20.62 10.06
N VAL A 245 9.57 -20.85 11.22
CA VAL A 245 8.76 -19.84 11.92
C VAL A 245 9.52 -19.30 13.12
N LEU A 246 9.63 -17.98 13.24
CA LEU A 246 10.20 -17.27 14.37
C LEU A 246 9.14 -16.32 14.97
N ALA A 247 8.71 -16.58 16.20
CA ALA A 247 7.89 -15.65 16.94
C ALA A 247 8.79 -14.67 17.72
N ILE A 248 8.56 -13.37 17.57
CA ILE A 248 9.30 -12.31 18.26
C ILE A 248 8.35 -11.34 18.95
N ASP A 249 8.87 -10.68 19.98
CA ASP A 249 8.09 -9.74 20.77
C ASP A 249 7.83 -8.45 19.99
N SER A 250 6.59 -7.98 20.05
CA SER A 250 6.28 -6.59 19.74
C SER A 250 7.02 -5.66 20.71
N PRO A 251 7.52 -4.49 20.28
CA PRO A 251 8.09 -3.51 21.19
C PRO A 251 7.05 -3.08 22.25
N GLN A 252 7.46 -2.97 23.51
CA GLN A 252 6.54 -2.69 24.63
C GLN A 252 5.89 -1.31 24.55
N MET A 253 6.52 -0.36 23.86
CA MET A 253 6.09 1.05 23.81
C MET A 253 5.71 1.50 22.39
N VAL A 254 5.07 0.63 21.60
CA VAL A 254 4.50 1.07 20.33
C VAL A 254 3.29 1.96 20.60
N GLN A 255 3.30 3.17 20.05
CA GLN A 255 2.16 4.05 20.09
C GLN A 255 1.01 3.43 19.28
N ARG A 256 -0.04 2.97 19.96
CA ARG A 256 -1.27 2.51 19.29
C ARG A 256 -1.90 3.66 18.54
N ARG A 257 -2.06 3.51 17.23
CA ARG A 257 -2.76 4.49 16.39
C ARG A 257 -4.21 4.08 16.27
N ASN A 258 -5.11 5.02 16.53
CA ASN A 258 -6.51 4.81 16.18
C ASN A 258 -6.67 4.81 14.65
N ARG A 259 -7.83 4.31 14.19
CA ARG A 259 -8.16 4.22 12.76
C ARG A 259 -8.07 5.58 12.04
N GLU A 260 -8.44 6.66 12.72
CA GLU A 260 -8.42 8.03 12.19
C GLU A 260 -7.00 8.53 11.92
N LYS A 261 -6.06 8.37 12.87
CA LYS A 261 -4.66 8.74 12.67
C LYS A 261 -4.03 7.99 11.50
N ARG A 262 -4.34 6.70 11.35
CA ARG A 262 -3.89 5.90 10.19
C ARG A 262 -4.46 6.47 8.88
N LYS A 263 -5.75 6.81 8.86
CA LYS A 263 -6.38 7.47 7.72
C LYS A 263 -5.65 8.77 7.37
N ILE A 264 -5.39 9.65 8.34
CA ILE A 264 -4.67 10.91 8.13
C ILE A 264 -3.28 10.68 7.53
N LEU A 265 -2.52 9.71 8.05
CA LEU A 265 -1.19 9.38 7.50
C LEU A 265 -1.25 8.89 6.06
N ARG A 266 -2.29 8.12 5.72
CA ARG A 266 -2.53 7.67 4.35
C ARG A 266 -2.88 8.83 3.42
N GLU A 267 -3.76 9.74 3.85
CA GLU A 267 -4.12 10.95 3.10
C GLU A 267 -2.89 11.85 2.85
N LEU A 268 -2.02 12.02 3.85
CA LEU A 268 -0.74 12.71 3.70
C LEU A 268 0.18 12.01 2.69
N SER A 269 0.16 10.68 2.64
CA SER A 269 0.90 9.91 1.65
C SER A 269 0.34 10.13 0.24
N TYR A 270 -0.98 10.08 0.03
CA TYR A 270 -1.58 10.44 -1.26
C TYR A 270 -1.18 11.84 -1.70
N LYS A 271 -1.23 12.82 -0.80
CA LYS A 271 -0.82 14.20 -1.08
C LYS A 271 0.65 14.31 -1.50
N LYS A 272 1.56 13.50 -0.92
CA LYS A 272 2.97 13.41 -1.35
C LYS A 272 3.07 12.95 -2.82
N TYR A 273 2.33 11.89 -3.18
CA TYR A 273 2.40 11.30 -4.52
C TYR A 273 1.59 12.04 -5.58
N LEU A 274 0.63 12.88 -5.19
CA LEU A 274 -0.15 13.75 -6.10
C LEU A 274 0.39 15.18 -6.15
N LYS A 275 1.55 15.44 -5.53
CA LYS A 275 2.18 16.76 -5.55
C LYS A 275 2.48 17.17 -7.00
N GLN A 276 2.13 18.40 -7.37
CA GLN A 276 2.26 18.96 -8.74
C GLN A 276 1.40 18.27 -9.80
N ALA A 277 0.38 17.51 -9.40
CA ALA A 277 -0.55 16.92 -10.34
C ALA A 277 -1.28 17.97 -11.19
N LYS A 278 -1.62 17.58 -12.42
CA LYS A 278 -2.42 18.36 -13.37
C LYS A 278 -3.43 17.45 -14.02
N VAL A 279 -4.52 18.03 -14.53
CA VAL A 279 -5.52 17.27 -15.28
C VAL A 279 -4.96 16.93 -16.65
N GLN A 280 -4.90 15.63 -16.96
CA GLN A 280 -4.49 15.09 -18.24
C GLN A 280 -5.64 14.30 -18.86
N SER A 281 -5.67 14.27 -20.20
CA SER A 281 -6.73 13.62 -20.96
C SER A 281 -6.19 12.38 -21.67
N PHE A 282 -6.84 11.25 -21.45
CA PHE A 282 -6.47 9.96 -22.04
C PHE A 282 -7.63 9.42 -22.88
N THR A 283 -7.41 9.24 -24.18
CA THR A 283 -8.41 8.67 -25.09
C THR A 283 -8.48 7.15 -24.87
N LEU A 284 -9.68 6.60 -24.64
CA LEU A 284 -9.89 5.16 -24.39
C LEU A 284 -9.42 4.25 -25.53
N ASN A 285 -9.25 4.77 -26.75
CA ASN A 285 -8.72 4.01 -27.88
C ASN A 285 -7.18 3.90 -27.85
N TRP A 286 -6.49 4.71 -27.06
CA TRP A 286 -5.02 4.76 -27.00
C TRP A 286 -4.45 4.18 -25.70
N VAL A 287 -5.28 4.05 -24.67
CA VAL A 287 -4.91 3.44 -23.40
C VAL A 287 -5.76 2.22 -23.13
N LYS A 288 -5.13 1.17 -22.60
CA LYS A 288 -5.83 0.02 -22.04
C LYS A 288 -6.43 0.41 -20.71
N VAL A 289 -7.70 0.07 -20.49
CA VAL A 289 -8.34 0.20 -19.19
C VAL A 289 -8.47 -1.17 -18.57
N GLU A 290 -8.04 -1.30 -17.31
CA GLU A 290 -8.13 -2.55 -16.54
C GLU A 290 -8.87 -2.30 -15.22
N ASP A 291 -9.33 -3.38 -14.59
CA ASP A 291 -10.13 -3.36 -13.35
C ASP A 291 -11.42 -2.52 -13.44
N SER A 292 -12.00 -2.43 -14.65
CA SER A 292 -13.16 -1.60 -14.94
C SER A 292 -14.13 -2.29 -15.90
N LEU A 293 -15.41 -1.99 -15.76
CA LEU A 293 -16.43 -2.26 -16.78
C LEU A 293 -16.30 -1.34 -18.00
N LEU A 294 -15.73 -0.14 -17.83
CA LEU A 294 -15.55 0.82 -18.91
C LEU A 294 -14.44 0.35 -19.85
N GLY A 295 -14.77 0.16 -21.13
CA GLY A 295 -13.83 -0.30 -22.14
C GLY A 295 -13.63 -1.82 -22.17
N ALA A 296 -14.33 -2.58 -21.32
CA ALA A 296 -14.26 -4.04 -21.29
C ALA A 296 -15.24 -4.69 -22.28
N GLY A 297 -16.29 -3.98 -22.67
CA GLY A 297 -17.33 -4.47 -23.57
C GLY A 297 -17.17 -3.99 -25.01
N SER A 298 -18.04 -4.52 -25.87
CA SER A 298 -18.24 -3.98 -27.21
C SER A 298 -19.30 -2.88 -27.18
N PRO A 299 -19.20 -1.87 -28.07
CA PRO A 299 -20.31 -0.96 -28.31
C PRO A 299 -21.57 -1.75 -28.65
N MET A 300 -22.67 -1.38 -28.01
CA MET A 300 -23.94 -2.06 -28.18
C MET A 300 -24.52 -1.83 -29.58
N THR A 301 -25.18 -2.85 -30.15
CA THR A 301 -25.82 -2.73 -31.46
C THR A 301 -26.96 -1.70 -31.43
N PRO A 302 -27.32 -1.06 -32.56
CA PRO A 302 -28.43 -0.10 -32.59
C PRO A 302 -29.76 -0.68 -32.09
N TRP A 303 -30.03 -1.96 -32.38
CA TRP A 303 -31.23 -2.65 -31.92
C TRP A 303 -31.24 -2.85 -30.40
N HIS A 304 -30.13 -3.31 -29.81
CA HIS A 304 -29.99 -3.41 -28.35
C HIS A 304 -30.10 -2.05 -27.67
N MET A 305 -29.52 -0.99 -28.26
CA MET A 305 -29.61 0.37 -27.74
C MET A 305 -31.04 0.90 -27.70
N GLU A 306 -31.84 0.63 -28.73
CA GLU A 306 -33.25 1.06 -28.77
C GLU A 306 -34.08 0.28 -27.75
N LYS A 307 -33.81 -1.02 -27.60
CA LYS A 307 -34.44 -1.86 -26.59
C LYS A 307 -34.16 -1.34 -25.16
N ILE A 308 -32.91 -0.99 -24.85
CA ILE A 308 -32.56 -0.37 -23.56
C ILE A 308 -33.28 0.97 -23.37
N ARG A 309 -33.35 1.81 -24.41
CA ARG A 309 -34.05 3.09 -24.33
C ARG A 309 -35.53 2.90 -23.98
N ASN A 310 -36.18 1.93 -24.61
CA ASN A 310 -37.59 1.63 -24.37
C ASN A 310 -37.83 1.13 -22.94
N LEU A 311 -36.97 0.23 -22.43
CA LEU A 311 -37.08 -0.29 -21.07
C LEU A 311 -36.79 0.77 -20.00
N LEU A 312 -35.79 1.63 -20.23
CA LEU A 312 -35.42 2.68 -19.28
C LEU A 312 -36.35 3.90 -19.32
N GLY A 313 -37.12 4.09 -20.39
CA GLY A 313 -37.89 5.32 -20.63
C GLY A 313 -37.01 6.57 -20.76
N THR A 314 -35.70 6.41 -20.94
CA THR A 314 -34.73 7.49 -21.03
C THR A 314 -33.57 7.10 -21.93
N ARG A 315 -32.80 8.08 -22.40
CA ARG A 315 -31.65 7.86 -23.27
C ARG A 315 -30.35 7.85 -22.46
N PRO A 316 -29.65 6.71 -22.35
CA PRO A 316 -28.31 6.64 -21.78
C PRO A 316 -27.32 7.50 -22.56
N ILE A 317 -26.29 7.99 -21.87
CA ILE A 317 -25.15 8.67 -22.50
C ILE A 317 -24.12 7.69 -23.02
N TYR A 318 -24.07 6.49 -22.45
CA TYR A 318 -23.14 5.43 -22.80
C TYR A 318 -23.73 4.06 -22.49
N CYS A 319 -23.48 3.09 -23.35
CA CYS A 319 -23.72 1.69 -23.06
C CYS A 319 -22.60 0.82 -23.62
N GLU A 320 -22.17 -0.17 -22.84
CA GLU A 320 -21.29 -1.25 -23.28
C GLU A 320 -21.90 -2.60 -22.93
N GLU A 321 -21.66 -3.58 -23.79
CA GLU A 321 -22.12 -4.95 -23.59
C GLU A 321 -20.94 -5.90 -23.50
N THR A 322 -20.89 -6.67 -22.40
CA THR A 322 -19.98 -7.80 -22.23
C THR A 322 -20.74 -9.12 -22.35
N LEU A 323 -20.06 -10.25 -22.19
CA LEU A 323 -20.70 -11.57 -22.18
C LEU A 323 -21.71 -11.73 -21.03
N THR A 324 -21.47 -11.11 -19.88
CA THR A 324 -22.26 -11.35 -18.66
C THR A 324 -22.93 -10.10 -18.09
N THR A 325 -22.53 -8.91 -18.55
CA THR A 325 -22.95 -7.63 -17.96
C THR A 325 -23.22 -6.58 -19.05
N ILE A 326 -24.29 -5.81 -18.87
CA ILE A 326 -24.60 -4.59 -19.61
C ILE A 326 -24.24 -3.41 -18.71
N PHE A 327 -23.33 -2.57 -19.17
CA PHE A 327 -22.91 -1.37 -18.46
C PHE A 327 -23.60 -0.16 -19.08
N ILE A 328 -24.31 0.61 -18.26
CA ILE A 328 -25.15 1.74 -18.69
C ILE A 328 -24.78 2.97 -17.90
N VAL A 329 -24.55 4.07 -18.60
CA VAL A 329 -24.28 5.37 -17.99
C VAL A 329 -25.42 6.32 -18.34
N LEU A 330 -26.01 6.92 -17.31
CA LEU A 330 -27.06 7.91 -17.42
C LEU A 330 -26.52 9.32 -17.13
N ARG A 331 -27.26 10.35 -17.55
CA ARG A 331 -26.97 11.72 -17.12
C ARG A 331 -27.21 11.87 -15.62
N LYS A 332 -26.53 12.83 -15.00
CA LYS A 332 -26.63 13.12 -13.56
C LYS A 332 -28.05 13.34 -13.03
N ASN A 333 -28.95 13.88 -13.86
CA ASN A 333 -30.35 14.17 -13.51
C ASN A 333 -31.34 13.04 -13.89
N GLN A 334 -30.84 11.92 -14.41
CA GLN A 334 -31.67 10.76 -14.74
C GLN A 334 -31.59 9.73 -13.63
N SER A 335 -32.71 9.07 -13.35
CA SER A 335 -32.81 7.96 -12.41
C SER A 335 -33.62 6.85 -13.03
N VAL A 336 -33.33 5.61 -12.63
CA VAL A 336 -34.05 4.41 -13.05
C VAL A 336 -34.43 3.60 -11.82
N THR A 337 -35.54 2.88 -11.89
CA THR A 337 -36.03 2.04 -10.79
C THR A 337 -35.37 0.66 -10.82
N GLU A 338 -35.39 -0.05 -9.68
CA GLU A 338 -34.89 -1.42 -9.62
C GLU A 338 -35.67 -2.38 -10.54
N GLU A 339 -36.97 -2.12 -10.75
CA GLU A 339 -37.81 -2.88 -11.67
C GLU A 339 -37.31 -2.77 -13.11
N GLN A 340 -36.98 -1.55 -13.57
CA GLN A 340 -36.42 -1.33 -14.91
C GLN A 340 -35.07 -2.03 -15.09
N ILE A 341 -34.24 -2.06 -14.04
CA ILE A 341 -32.96 -2.79 -14.05
C ILE A 341 -33.23 -4.29 -14.21
N LYS A 342 -34.15 -4.86 -13.41
CA LYS A 342 -34.52 -6.29 -13.50
C LYS A 342 -35.13 -6.67 -14.85
N GLU A 343 -35.91 -5.79 -15.46
CA GLU A 343 -36.45 -6.01 -16.80
C GLU A 343 -35.34 -6.09 -17.85
N ILE A 344 -34.33 -5.22 -17.78
CA ILE A 344 -33.13 -5.31 -18.64
C ILE A 344 -32.43 -6.64 -18.40
N GLU A 345 -32.21 -7.00 -17.14
CA GLU A 345 -31.52 -8.25 -16.80
C GLU A 345 -32.24 -9.47 -17.36
N GLY A 346 -33.57 -9.54 -17.19
CA GLY A 346 -34.40 -10.61 -17.75
C GLY A 346 -34.44 -10.61 -19.27
N SER A 347 -34.46 -9.43 -19.91
CA SER A 347 -34.60 -9.31 -21.36
C SER A 347 -33.31 -9.60 -22.14
N PHE A 348 -32.15 -9.46 -21.50
CA PHE A 348 -30.85 -9.72 -22.08
C PHE A 348 -30.15 -10.96 -21.49
N GLY A 349 -30.67 -11.52 -20.39
CA GLY A 349 -30.04 -12.65 -19.68
C GLY A 349 -28.68 -12.29 -19.08
N LYS A 350 -28.43 -11.02 -18.78
CA LYS A 350 -27.15 -10.46 -18.34
C LYS A 350 -27.39 -9.52 -17.17
N ARG A 351 -26.42 -9.36 -16.28
CA ARG A 351 -26.51 -8.37 -15.20
C ARG A 351 -26.51 -6.95 -15.77
N ALA A 352 -27.22 -6.02 -15.15
CA ALA A 352 -27.25 -4.62 -15.58
C ALA A 352 -26.58 -3.73 -14.52
N LYS A 353 -25.45 -3.13 -14.88
CA LYS A 353 -24.76 -2.15 -14.04
C LYS A 353 -25.10 -0.75 -14.56
N VAL A 354 -25.90 -0.02 -13.80
CA VAL A 354 -26.27 1.36 -14.13
C VAL A 354 -25.54 2.33 -13.20
N ILE A 355 -24.95 3.38 -13.78
CA ILE A 355 -24.31 4.46 -13.04
C ILE A 355 -24.77 5.82 -13.58
N ARG A 356 -24.56 6.89 -12.80
CA ARG A 356 -24.76 8.26 -13.26
C ARG A 356 -23.43 8.95 -13.50
N GLU A 357 -23.39 9.77 -14.55
CA GLU A 357 -22.27 10.69 -14.81
C GLU A 357 -21.91 11.49 -13.55
N GLY A 358 -20.65 11.39 -13.15
CA GLY A 358 -20.10 12.03 -11.96
C GLY A 358 -19.94 11.10 -10.75
N GLU A 359 -20.57 9.92 -10.74
CA GLU A 359 -20.39 8.94 -9.66
C GLU A 359 -18.97 8.36 -9.63
N GLU A 360 -18.29 8.36 -10.78
CA GLU A 360 -16.89 7.98 -10.96
C GLU A 360 -15.86 9.02 -10.49
N GLU A 361 -16.27 10.27 -10.29
CA GLU A 361 -15.35 11.36 -9.93
C GLU A 361 -14.69 11.10 -8.59
N GLY A 362 -13.38 11.27 -8.51
CA GLY A 362 -12.59 11.04 -7.31
C GLY A 362 -11.99 9.64 -7.23
N LEU A 363 -12.31 8.70 -8.13
CA LEU A 363 -11.70 7.37 -8.10
C LEU A 363 -10.17 7.43 -8.23
N LEU A 364 -9.49 6.71 -7.36
CA LEU A 364 -8.06 6.48 -7.44
C LEU A 364 -7.76 5.54 -8.61
N VAL A 365 -6.80 5.93 -9.45
CA VAL A 365 -6.32 5.13 -10.57
C VAL A 365 -4.81 4.91 -10.49
N GLY A 366 -4.35 3.75 -10.94
CA GLY A 366 -2.95 3.44 -11.18
C GLY A 366 -2.59 3.62 -12.64
N LEU A 367 -1.43 4.21 -12.93
CA LEU A 367 -0.94 4.49 -14.27
C LEU A 367 0.30 3.64 -14.56
N GLN A 368 0.33 3.03 -15.75
CA GLN A 368 1.42 2.15 -16.18
C GLN A 368 1.88 2.47 -17.60
N ASP A 369 3.15 2.16 -17.89
CA ASP A 369 3.71 2.19 -19.25
C ASP A 369 3.39 0.91 -20.05
N GLU A 370 3.84 0.89 -21.30
CA GLU A 370 3.65 -0.20 -22.26
C GLU A 370 4.23 -1.55 -21.80
N ARG A 371 5.18 -1.53 -20.86
CA ARG A 371 5.82 -2.71 -20.29
C ARG A 371 5.15 -3.16 -18.99
N GLY A 372 4.08 -2.49 -18.58
CA GLY A 372 3.38 -2.73 -17.32
C GLY A 372 4.12 -2.19 -16.09
N LYS A 373 5.12 -1.33 -16.26
CA LYS A 373 5.80 -0.67 -15.13
C LYS A 373 4.87 0.39 -14.55
N PHE A 374 4.77 0.42 -13.23
CA PHE A 374 3.99 1.44 -12.54
C PHE A 374 4.69 2.80 -12.57
N LEU A 375 3.96 3.79 -13.07
CA LEU A 375 4.42 5.17 -13.19
C LEU A 375 3.96 6.01 -11.99
N GLY A 376 2.74 5.75 -11.50
CA GLY A 376 2.20 6.46 -10.36
C GLY A 376 0.70 6.33 -10.22
N ILE A 377 0.14 7.18 -9.36
CA ILE A 377 -1.30 7.28 -9.12
C ILE A 377 -1.90 8.55 -9.73
N GLY A 378 -3.21 8.55 -9.90
CA GLY A 378 -4.00 9.72 -10.24
C GLY A 378 -5.40 9.66 -9.66
N ILE A 379 -6.13 10.78 -9.75
CA ILE A 379 -7.54 10.88 -9.38
C ILE A 379 -8.35 11.08 -10.65
N LEU A 380 -9.34 10.23 -10.90
CA LEU A 380 -10.26 10.41 -12.02
C LEU A 380 -11.14 11.65 -11.77
N CYS A 381 -11.01 12.67 -12.60
CA CYS A 381 -11.83 13.88 -12.56
C CYS A 381 -13.17 13.72 -13.29
N GLY A 382 -13.33 12.67 -14.09
CA GLY A 382 -14.54 12.38 -14.85
C GLY A 382 -14.23 11.75 -16.21
N VAL A 383 -15.29 11.32 -16.89
CA VAL A 383 -15.20 10.67 -18.21
C VAL A 383 -16.10 11.41 -19.19
N ASP A 384 -15.52 11.86 -20.31
CA ASP A 384 -16.33 12.25 -21.47
C ASP A 384 -16.72 10.99 -22.22
N TYR A 385 -17.87 10.43 -21.86
CA TYR A 385 -18.35 9.17 -22.44
C TYR A 385 -18.65 9.27 -23.93
N ARG A 386 -18.97 10.47 -24.44
CA ARG A 386 -19.25 10.66 -25.88
C ARG A 386 -17.96 10.67 -26.69
N ARG A 387 -16.95 11.40 -26.21
CA ARG A 387 -15.63 11.48 -26.86
C ARG A 387 -14.73 10.32 -26.48
N ARG A 388 -15.13 9.49 -25.51
CA ARG A 388 -14.36 8.37 -24.94
C ARG A 388 -13.01 8.84 -24.40
N VAL A 389 -13.04 9.88 -23.57
CA VAL A 389 -11.83 10.50 -22.98
C VAL A 389 -11.93 10.49 -21.45
N LEU A 390 -10.92 9.92 -20.80
CA LEU A 390 -10.73 9.97 -19.35
C LEU A 390 -9.98 11.26 -18.98
N LYS A 391 -10.42 11.95 -17.94
CA LYS A 391 -9.68 13.08 -17.35
C LYS A 391 -9.10 12.65 -16.01
N VAL A 392 -7.78 12.65 -15.86
CA VAL A 392 -7.10 12.19 -14.65
C VAL A 392 -6.19 13.29 -14.10
N TYR A 393 -6.35 13.64 -12.83
CA TYR A 393 -5.45 14.50 -12.09
C TYR A 393 -4.24 13.70 -11.59
N THR A 394 -3.09 13.90 -12.22
CA THR A 394 -1.87 13.12 -11.95
C THR A 394 -0.61 13.93 -12.22
N PRO A 395 0.51 13.70 -11.50
CA PRO A 395 1.78 14.35 -11.79
C PRO A 395 2.60 13.63 -12.89
N ILE A 396 2.12 12.48 -13.38
CA ILE A 396 2.83 11.64 -14.34
C ILE A 396 2.81 12.28 -15.72
N ASN A 397 3.96 12.69 -16.26
CA ASN A 397 4.06 13.26 -17.61
C ASN A 397 4.65 12.27 -18.64
N GLU A 398 4.83 11.02 -18.23
CA GLU A 398 5.34 9.93 -19.07
C GLU A 398 4.22 9.31 -19.92
N ASN A 399 4.60 8.52 -20.93
CA ASN A 399 3.64 7.84 -21.79
C ASN A 399 2.90 6.74 -21.01
N VAL A 400 1.64 7.04 -20.64
CA VAL A 400 0.73 6.07 -20.04
C VAL A 400 0.10 5.22 -21.13
N SER A 401 0.25 3.90 -21.05
CA SER A 401 -0.45 2.96 -21.93
C SER A 401 -1.61 2.25 -21.24
N THR A 402 -1.58 2.13 -19.91
CA THR A 402 -2.59 1.38 -19.14
C THR A 402 -3.04 2.17 -17.92
N ILE A 403 -4.36 2.23 -17.70
CA ILE A 403 -4.99 2.86 -16.54
C ILE A 403 -5.80 1.79 -15.79
N ARG A 404 -5.41 1.53 -14.54
CA ARG A 404 -6.09 0.58 -13.65
C ARG A 404 -7.01 1.32 -12.68
N PHE A 405 -8.26 0.90 -12.60
CA PHE A 405 -9.22 1.50 -11.67
C PHE A 405 -9.15 0.87 -10.28
N GLY A 406 -9.08 1.71 -9.25
CA GLY A 406 -9.28 1.31 -7.87
C GLY A 406 -10.73 1.51 -7.43
N GLN A 407 -10.98 1.27 -6.14
CA GLN A 407 -12.29 1.51 -5.52
C GLN A 407 -12.25 2.68 -4.53
N ILE A 408 -11.08 3.21 -4.21
CA ILE A 408 -10.95 4.33 -3.27
C ILE A 408 -11.32 5.62 -3.97
N LYS A 409 -12.12 6.47 -3.29
CA LYS A 409 -12.39 7.83 -3.73
C LYS A 409 -11.61 8.84 -2.91
N LEU A 410 -10.92 9.75 -3.61
CA LEU A 410 -10.18 10.86 -3.06
C LEU A 410 -10.77 12.19 -3.52
N ASP A 411 -10.66 13.22 -2.67
CA ASP A 411 -10.79 14.61 -3.12
C ASP A 411 -9.46 15.12 -3.75
N GLU A 412 -9.49 16.32 -4.32
CA GLU A 412 -8.31 16.96 -4.93
C GLU A 412 -7.13 17.20 -3.96
N ASN A 413 -7.39 17.18 -2.65
CA ASN A 413 -6.38 17.34 -1.60
C ASN A 413 -5.79 16.00 -1.15
N GLY A 414 -6.25 14.88 -1.72
CA GLY A 414 -5.83 13.53 -1.36
C GLY A 414 -6.53 12.97 -0.12
N ARG A 415 -7.66 13.56 0.31
CA ARG A 415 -8.46 13.05 1.43
C ARG A 415 -9.39 11.94 0.95
N GLU A 416 -9.58 10.91 1.76
CA GLU A 416 -10.48 9.82 1.42
C GLU A 416 -11.92 10.17 1.72
N ILE A 417 -12.73 10.18 0.68
CA ILE A 417 -14.16 10.50 0.73
C ILE A 417 -15.05 9.25 0.66
N GLY A 418 -14.51 8.07 0.37
CA GLY A 418 -15.24 6.81 0.45
C GLY A 418 -14.67 5.68 -0.41
N LEU A 419 -15.44 4.60 -0.51
CA LEU A 419 -15.23 3.52 -1.48
C LEU A 419 -16.34 3.58 -2.54
N SER A 420 -16.03 3.16 -3.76
CA SER A 420 -16.98 3.05 -4.85
C SER A 420 -16.71 1.84 -5.72
N THR A 421 -17.80 1.15 -6.06
CA THR A 421 -17.81 -0.01 -6.96
C THR A 421 -18.41 0.35 -8.33
N VAL A 422 -18.44 1.63 -8.67
CA VAL A 422 -19.05 2.17 -9.91
C VAL A 422 -18.56 1.45 -11.17
N TYR A 423 -17.26 1.14 -11.24
CA TYR A 423 -16.66 0.38 -12.33
C TYR A 423 -16.22 -1.04 -11.96
N SER A 424 -16.41 -1.46 -10.71
CA SER A 424 -15.99 -2.79 -10.26
C SER A 424 -16.87 -3.88 -10.85
N ASN A 425 -16.23 -4.95 -11.34
CA ASN A 425 -16.89 -6.18 -11.79
C ASN A 425 -17.37 -7.09 -10.64
N TYR A 426 -16.86 -6.85 -9.43
CA TYR A 426 -17.14 -7.62 -8.22
C TYR A 426 -17.87 -6.73 -7.21
N LEU A 427 -18.94 -7.26 -6.62
CA LEU A 427 -19.51 -6.73 -5.38
C LEU A 427 -18.63 -7.21 -4.22
N MET A 428 -18.39 -6.34 -3.23
CA MET A 428 -17.72 -6.72 -1.98
C MET A 428 -18.49 -7.81 -1.25
#